data_AF-A0A7W1FZ56-F1
#
_entry.id   AF-A0A7W1FZ56-F1
#
_cell.length_a   1.000
_cell.length_b   1.000
_cell.length_c   1.000
_cell.angle_alpha   90.00
_cell.angle_beta   90.00
_cell.angle_gamma   90.00
#
_symmetry.space_group_name_H-M   'P 1'
#
loop_
_entity.id
_entity.type
_entity.pdbx_description
1 polymer ?
#
loop_
_entity_poly.entity_id
_entity_poly.type
_entity_poly.pdbx_seq_one_letter_code
_entity_poly.pdbx_strand_id
1 'polypeptide(L)'
;EFDTYKDKALTFAGDYDRTGDSFWKGWHPRGARYAFLDYDMPGLKTAVKVDGKINDNTVIDKGWTLEIAVPWKSMKWLANGRSLPPEDNDVWRIFFGRFQKMISSGQEIHPHPAWVMNKHGVYDTHIPECFPKVLFTTEEL
;
A
#
# COMPACT_ATOMS: atom_id res chain seq x y z
N GLU A 1 -4.36 -3.09 -21.06
CA GLU A 1 -4.73 -3.37 -19.66
C GLU A 1 -4.57 -2.13 -18.82
N PHE A 2 -3.49 -1.36 -19.00
CA PHE A 2 -3.37 -0.02 -18.44
C PHE A 2 -3.34 1.02 -19.56
N ASP A 3 -4.53 1.46 -19.99
CA ASP A 3 -4.72 2.45 -21.03
C ASP A 3 -5.24 3.75 -20.41
N THR A 4 -4.42 4.80 -20.45
CA THR A 4 -4.72 6.10 -19.84
C THR A 4 -5.90 6.83 -20.49
N TYR A 5 -6.35 6.41 -21.67
CA TYR A 5 -7.49 7.02 -22.37
C TYR A 5 -8.81 6.29 -22.15
N LYS A 6 -8.75 5.01 -21.75
CA LYS A 6 -9.94 4.17 -21.54
C LYS A 6 -10.25 3.95 -20.07
N ASP A 7 -9.21 3.81 -19.27
CA ASP A 7 -9.32 3.52 -17.84
C ASP A 7 -9.37 4.86 -17.08
N LYS A 8 -9.93 4.85 -15.85
CA LYS A 8 -9.99 6.04 -14.97
C LYS A 8 -8.61 6.33 -14.36
N ALA A 9 -7.59 6.42 -15.19
CA ALA A 9 -6.23 6.69 -14.78
C ALA A 9 -6.13 8.11 -14.22
N LEU A 10 -5.56 8.22 -13.03
CA LEU A 10 -5.26 9.50 -12.40
C LEU A 10 -3.77 9.77 -12.47
N THR A 11 -3.40 11.05 -12.46
CA THR A 11 -2.03 11.45 -12.15
C THR A 11 -1.91 11.63 -10.64
N PHE A 12 -0.93 10.96 -10.06
CA PHE A 12 -0.67 10.99 -8.63
C PHE A 12 0.79 11.39 -8.40
N ALA A 13 1.03 12.38 -7.55
CA ALA A 13 2.36 12.89 -7.27
C ALA A 13 2.74 12.82 -5.77
N GLY A 14 1.90 12.31 -4.88
CA GLY A 14 2.20 12.24 -3.45
C GLY A 14 0.95 12.47 -2.60
N ASP A 15 1.13 12.57 -1.29
CA ASP A 15 0.01 12.45 -0.33
C ASP A 15 -0.86 13.71 -0.19
N TYR A 16 -0.43 14.87 -0.72
CA TYR A 16 -1.19 16.10 -0.60
C TYR A 16 -2.13 16.35 -1.79
N ASP A 17 -3.33 16.84 -1.51
CA ASP A 17 -4.29 17.34 -2.51
C ASP A 17 -4.44 18.87 -2.40
N ARG A 18 -4.16 19.57 -3.50
CA ARG A 18 -4.24 21.03 -3.70
C ARG A 18 -3.50 21.88 -2.66
N THR A 19 -2.63 21.28 -1.85
CA THR A 19 -1.97 21.91 -0.70
C THR A 19 -0.53 21.39 -0.56
N GLY A 20 0.36 22.16 0.06
CA GLY A 20 1.75 21.75 0.31
C GLY A 20 2.68 21.81 -0.91
N ASP A 21 3.98 21.84 -0.65
CA ASP A 21 5.02 22.08 -1.65
C ASP A 21 5.18 20.94 -2.67
N SER A 22 4.78 19.73 -2.28
CA SER A 22 4.87 18.54 -3.13
C SER A 22 3.61 18.25 -3.94
N PHE A 23 2.54 19.05 -3.85
CA PHE A 23 1.27 18.74 -4.53
C PHE A 23 1.42 18.41 -6.02
N TRP A 24 2.10 19.28 -6.77
CA TRP A 24 2.17 19.16 -8.22
C TRP A 24 3.17 18.11 -8.72
N LYS A 25 4.24 17.87 -7.96
CA LYS A 25 5.43 17.14 -8.45
C LYS A 25 5.86 15.99 -7.56
N GLY A 26 5.41 15.95 -6.32
CA GLY A 26 5.86 15.02 -5.33
C GLY A 26 7.23 15.31 -4.76
N TRP A 27 7.60 14.49 -3.79
CA TRP A 27 8.95 14.47 -3.23
C TRP A 27 9.90 13.57 -4.04
N HIS A 28 9.36 12.67 -4.87
CA HIS A 28 10.16 11.69 -5.58
C HIS A 28 10.73 12.24 -6.90
N PRO A 29 12.03 12.04 -7.23
CA PRO A 29 12.65 12.55 -8.47
C PRO A 29 11.96 12.16 -9.78
N ARG A 30 11.33 10.97 -9.83
CA ARG A 30 10.47 10.51 -10.95
C ARG A 30 9.24 11.38 -11.23
N GLY A 31 8.86 12.30 -10.34
CA GLY A 31 7.67 13.13 -10.50
C GLY A 31 6.35 12.35 -10.41
N ALA A 32 5.30 12.95 -10.98
CA ALA A 32 3.97 12.37 -11.04
C ALA A 32 3.94 11.04 -11.81
N ARG A 33 3.06 10.13 -11.39
CA ARG A 33 2.88 8.78 -11.93
C ARG A 33 1.41 8.52 -12.24
N TYR A 34 1.13 7.52 -13.05
CA TYR A 34 -0.24 7.05 -13.26
C TYR A 34 -0.70 6.15 -12.12
N ALA A 35 -1.91 6.38 -11.64
CA ALA A 35 -2.64 5.52 -10.73
C ALA A 35 -3.85 4.93 -11.47
N PHE A 36 -3.84 3.61 -11.65
CA PHE A 36 -4.95 2.85 -12.23
C PHE A 36 -5.79 2.29 -11.08
N LEU A 37 -6.92 2.93 -10.80
CA LEU A 37 -7.75 2.63 -9.62
C LEU A 37 -8.59 1.35 -9.75
N ASP A 38 -8.65 0.80 -10.95
CA ASP A 38 -9.40 -0.39 -11.34
C ASP A 38 -8.53 -1.65 -11.41
N TYR A 39 -7.25 -1.58 -11.05
CA TYR A 39 -6.42 -2.76 -10.92
C TYR A 39 -6.74 -3.53 -9.64
N ASP A 40 -7.44 -4.65 -9.78
CA ASP A 40 -7.98 -5.45 -8.68
C ASP A 40 -7.14 -6.68 -8.30
N MET A 41 -5.95 -6.85 -8.91
CA MET A 41 -5.10 -8.04 -8.76
C MET A 41 -5.87 -9.36 -8.96
N PRO A 42 -6.12 -9.77 -10.21
CA PRO A 42 -7.00 -10.89 -10.51
C PRO A 42 -6.68 -12.17 -9.72
N GLY A 43 -7.67 -12.65 -8.96
CA GLY A 43 -7.57 -13.86 -8.12
C GLY A 43 -7.07 -13.62 -6.69
N LEU A 44 -6.85 -12.36 -6.28
CA LEU A 44 -6.56 -11.99 -4.89
C LEU A 44 -7.59 -12.58 -3.95
N LYS A 45 -7.12 -13.20 -2.86
CA LYS A 45 -7.98 -13.65 -1.76
C LYS A 45 -7.63 -12.88 -0.51
N THR A 46 -8.65 -12.46 0.21
CA THR A 46 -8.51 -11.79 1.49
C THR A 46 -9.45 -12.40 2.52
N ALA A 47 -9.03 -12.41 3.77
CA ALA A 47 -9.87 -12.79 4.89
C ALA A 47 -9.57 -11.86 6.07
N VAL A 48 -10.63 -11.40 6.76
CA VAL A 48 -10.49 -10.60 7.96
C VAL A 48 -11.16 -11.33 9.12
N LYS A 49 -10.41 -11.53 10.19
CA LYS A 49 -10.94 -11.99 11.47
C LYS A 49 -10.99 -10.81 12.43
N VAL A 50 -12.16 -10.52 12.97
CA VAL A 50 -12.35 -9.48 13.98
C VAL A 50 -12.43 -10.13 15.36
N ASP A 51 -11.67 -9.62 16.32
CA ASP A 51 -11.80 -9.92 17.74
C ASP A 51 -12.53 -8.76 18.42
N GLY A 52 -13.85 -8.78 18.30
CA GLY A 52 -14.71 -7.63 18.56
C GLY A 52 -16.01 -7.68 17.77
N LYS A 53 -16.66 -6.53 17.62
CA LYS A 53 -17.92 -6.42 16.87
C LYS A 53 -17.98 -5.12 16.06
N ILE A 54 -17.91 -5.27 14.75
CA ILE A 54 -17.99 -4.17 13.79
C ILE A 54 -19.27 -3.34 14.03
N ASN A 55 -19.11 -2.02 14.08
CA ASN A 55 -20.18 -1.03 14.23
C ASN A 55 -21.01 -1.16 15.53
N ASP A 56 -20.45 -1.74 16.59
CA ASP A 56 -21.09 -1.80 17.91
C ASP A 56 -20.16 -1.18 18.97
N ASN A 57 -20.46 0.06 19.35
CA ASN A 57 -19.66 0.81 20.32
C ASN A 57 -19.83 0.35 21.77
N THR A 58 -20.70 -0.64 22.03
CA THR A 58 -20.85 -1.25 23.35
C THR A 58 -19.82 -2.36 23.60
N VAL A 59 -19.14 -2.81 22.53
CA VAL A 59 -18.09 -3.83 22.58
C VAL A 59 -16.73 -3.16 22.42
N ILE A 60 -15.80 -3.44 23.34
CA ILE A 60 -14.41 -3.00 23.20
C ILE A 60 -13.68 -4.05 22.36
N ASP A 61 -13.36 -3.67 21.12
CA ASP A 61 -12.60 -4.52 20.20
C ASP A 61 -11.14 -4.67 20.68
N LYS A 62 -10.62 -5.89 20.61
CA LYS A 62 -9.18 -6.17 20.84
C LYS A 62 -8.35 -5.96 19.58
N GLY A 63 -8.98 -6.09 18.42
CA GLY A 63 -8.36 -5.81 17.13
C GLY A 63 -8.92 -6.67 16.00
N TRP A 64 -8.15 -6.75 14.91
CA TRP A 64 -8.44 -7.57 13.75
C TRP A 64 -7.16 -8.13 13.15
N THR A 65 -7.30 -9.24 12.43
CA THR A 65 -6.24 -9.87 11.65
C THR A 65 -6.70 -9.94 10.20
N LEU A 66 -5.85 -9.50 9.28
CA LEU A 66 -6.05 -9.63 7.84
C LEU A 66 -5.04 -10.63 7.30
N GLU A 67 -5.53 -11.55 6.49
CA GLU A 67 -4.72 -12.45 5.68
C GLU A 67 -4.97 -12.12 4.21
N ILE A 68 -3.89 -12.09 3.43
CA ILE A 68 -3.91 -11.78 2.00
C ILE A 68 -3.12 -12.88 1.27
N ALA A 69 -3.76 -13.54 0.31
CA ALA A 69 -3.09 -14.44 -0.62
C ALA A 69 -3.05 -13.81 -2.00
N VAL A 70 -1.86 -13.41 -2.43
CA VAL A 70 -1.61 -12.73 -3.71
C VAL A 70 -1.20 -13.75 -4.77
N PRO A 71 -1.96 -13.93 -5.87
CA PRO A 71 -1.52 -14.78 -6.97
C PRO A 71 -0.30 -14.19 -7.68
N TRP A 72 0.76 -14.97 -7.86
CA TRP A 72 1.97 -14.48 -8.53
C TRP A 72 1.71 -13.92 -9.93
N LYS A 73 0.83 -14.55 -10.71
CA LYS A 73 0.45 -14.08 -12.05
C LYS A 73 -0.18 -12.69 -12.04
N SER A 74 -0.87 -12.30 -10.96
CA SER A 74 -1.44 -10.95 -10.80
C SER A 74 -0.40 -9.91 -10.38
N MET A 75 0.88 -10.28 -10.28
CA MET A 75 1.96 -9.33 -10.00
C MET A 75 2.77 -8.96 -11.25
N LYS A 76 2.39 -9.45 -12.44
CA LYS A 76 3.16 -9.29 -13.70
C LYS A 76 3.64 -7.85 -13.99
N TRP A 77 2.77 -6.87 -13.75
CA TRP A 77 3.10 -5.46 -13.97
C TRP A 77 3.92 -4.84 -12.84
N LEU A 78 3.82 -5.39 -11.63
CA LEU A 78 4.51 -4.92 -10.42
C LEU A 78 5.88 -5.57 -10.23
N ALA A 79 6.09 -6.72 -10.85
CA ALA A 79 7.36 -7.44 -10.81
C ALA A 79 8.49 -6.68 -11.51
N ASN A 80 8.17 -5.81 -12.49
CA ASN A 80 9.17 -4.97 -13.17
C ASN A 80 10.39 -5.79 -13.67
N GLY A 81 10.12 -6.92 -14.32
CA GLY A 81 11.13 -7.84 -14.84
C GLY A 81 11.70 -8.85 -13.83
N ARG A 82 11.31 -8.80 -12.55
CA ARG A 82 11.63 -9.83 -11.55
C ARG A 82 10.88 -11.13 -11.84
N SER A 83 11.41 -12.23 -11.30
CA SER A 83 10.82 -13.57 -11.45
C SER A 83 9.41 -13.65 -10.84
N LEU A 84 8.54 -14.50 -11.40
CA LEU A 84 7.18 -14.73 -10.90
C LEU A 84 6.80 -16.22 -11.06
N PRO A 85 6.67 -16.99 -9.97
CA PRO A 85 6.92 -16.62 -8.57
C PRO A 85 8.39 -16.18 -8.33
N PRO A 86 8.67 -15.45 -7.23
CA PRO A 86 10.03 -15.17 -6.81
C PRO A 86 10.86 -16.46 -6.72
N GLU A 87 12.07 -16.40 -7.24
CA GLU A 87 13.07 -17.45 -7.11
C GLU A 87 13.79 -17.37 -5.75
N ASP A 88 14.51 -18.44 -5.39
CA ASP A 88 15.36 -18.44 -4.20
C ASP A 88 16.39 -17.31 -4.27
N ASN A 89 16.54 -16.56 -3.18
CA ASN A 89 17.37 -15.36 -3.05
C ASN A 89 16.90 -14.10 -3.79
N ASP A 90 15.70 -14.10 -4.38
CA ASP A 90 15.13 -12.86 -4.92
C ASP A 90 14.91 -11.84 -3.80
N VAL A 91 15.28 -10.59 -4.07
CA VAL A 91 15.06 -9.48 -3.14
C VAL A 91 14.11 -8.47 -3.73
N TRP A 92 12.96 -8.31 -3.08
CA TRP A 92 11.94 -7.36 -3.49
C TRP A 92 11.81 -6.23 -2.48
N ARG A 93 11.32 -5.09 -2.94
CA ARG A 93 10.96 -3.96 -2.08
C ARG A 93 9.44 -3.91 -1.96
N ILE A 94 8.93 -4.16 -0.77
CA ILE A 94 7.50 -4.28 -0.50
C ILE A 94 7.15 -3.32 0.64
N PHE A 95 6.16 -2.46 0.43
CA PHE A 95 5.68 -1.57 1.48
C PHE A 95 4.79 -2.33 2.46
N PHE A 96 5.11 -2.26 3.74
CA PHE A 96 4.25 -2.70 4.83
C PHE A 96 3.92 -1.50 5.70
N GLY A 97 2.66 -1.07 5.65
CA GLY A 97 2.17 0.06 6.42
C GLY A 97 0.71 -0.09 6.80
N ARG A 98 0.37 0.42 7.99
CA ARG A 98 -1.01 0.57 8.46
C ARG A 98 -1.25 2.04 8.76
N PHE A 99 -2.26 2.60 8.13
CA PHE A 99 -2.77 3.94 8.44
C PHE A 99 -4.06 3.81 9.25
N GLN A 100 -4.19 4.64 10.28
CA GLN A 100 -5.37 4.65 11.12
C GLN A 100 -6.12 5.97 10.92
N LYS A 101 -7.30 5.88 10.31
CA LYS A 101 -8.26 6.98 10.35
C LYS A 101 -8.75 7.15 11.79
N MET A 102 -8.59 8.35 12.33
CA MET A 102 -9.02 8.71 13.67
C MET A 102 -10.00 9.87 13.61
N ILE A 103 -11.09 9.77 14.38
CA ILE A 103 -12.08 10.83 14.54
C ILE A 103 -12.16 11.14 16.03
N SER A 104 -11.98 12.41 16.39
CA SER A 104 -12.09 12.90 17.77
C SER A 104 -13.09 14.05 17.80
N SER A 105 -14.14 13.93 18.63
CA SER A 105 -15.22 14.92 18.74
C SER A 105 -15.84 15.33 17.39
N GLY A 106 -16.02 14.35 16.49
CA GLY A 106 -16.58 14.57 15.15
C GLY A 106 -15.60 15.14 14.13
N GLN A 107 -14.36 15.44 14.52
CA GLN A 107 -13.32 15.95 13.64
C GLN A 107 -12.34 14.85 13.24
N GLU A 108 -12.07 14.72 11.95
CA GLU A 108 -11.02 13.84 11.44
C GLU A 108 -9.63 14.40 11.79
N ILE A 109 -8.78 13.54 12.36
CA ILE A 109 -7.41 13.91 12.74
C ILE A 109 -6.51 13.71 11.52
N HIS A 110 -5.85 14.78 11.07
CA HIS A 110 -4.83 14.75 10.02
C HIS A 110 -3.47 15.24 10.57
N PRO A 111 -2.34 14.70 10.09
CA PRO A 111 -2.24 13.50 9.25
C PRO A 111 -2.72 12.24 9.97
N HIS A 112 -3.16 11.23 9.21
CA HIS A 112 -3.54 9.94 9.82
C HIS A 112 -2.30 9.31 10.45
N PRO A 113 -2.37 8.86 11.72
CA PRO A 113 -1.30 8.07 12.33
C PRO A 113 -1.00 6.84 11.48
N ALA A 114 0.29 6.57 11.27
CA ALA A 114 0.75 5.46 10.46
C ALA A 114 1.85 4.68 11.18
N TRP A 115 1.83 3.37 11.02
CA TRP A 115 2.93 2.48 11.39
C TRP A 115 3.47 1.85 10.12
N VAL A 116 4.78 1.97 9.92
CA VAL A 116 5.47 1.46 8.74
C VAL A 116 6.67 0.66 9.19
N MET A 117 7.00 -0.40 8.45
CA MET A 117 8.10 -1.28 8.83
C MET A 117 9.47 -0.59 8.72
N ASN A 118 9.64 0.33 7.77
CA ASN A 118 10.87 1.12 7.60
C ASN A 118 10.56 2.63 7.58
N LYS A 119 11.53 3.44 8.01
CA LYS A 119 11.47 4.90 7.93
C LYS A 119 11.45 5.37 6.47
N HIS A 120 10.45 6.16 6.09
CA HIS A 120 10.36 6.82 4.78
C HIS A 120 10.90 8.27 4.76
N GLY A 121 11.10 8.90 5.93
CA GLY A 121 11.81 10.18 6.08
C GLY A 121 11.00 11.44 5.75
N VAL A 122 10.06 11.37 4.80
CA VAL A 122 9.09 12.41 4.44
C VAL A 122 7.68 11.85 4.51
N TYR A 123 6.64 12.64 4.78
CA TYR A 123 5.26 12.14 4.80
C TYR A 123 4.73 11.90 3.37
N ASP A 124 5.31 10.90 2.71
CA ASP A 124 4.99 10.38 1.38
C ASP A 124 5.41 8.90 1.32
N THR A 125 4.45 8.01 1.10
CA THR A 125 4.72 6.56 1.02
C THR A 125 5.01 6.07 -0.38
N HIS A 126 5.10 6.95 -1.37
CA HIS A 126 5.30 6.58 -2.78
C HIS A 126 6.78 6.66 -3.20
N ILE A 127 7.67 6.31 -2.26
CA ILE A 127 9.13 6.27 -2.41
C ILE A 127 9.61 4.82 -2.24
N PRO A 128 9.59 4.00 -3.31
CA PRO A 128 9.91 2.57 -3.24
C PRO A 128 11.29 2.26 -2.66
N GLU A 129 12.25 3.17 -2.78
CA GLU A 129 13.62 3.06 -2.26
C GLU A 129 13.65 2.96 -0.72
N CYS A 130 12.62 3.49 -0.05
CA CYS A 130 12.44 3.42 1.40
C CYS A 130 11.75 2.13 1.86
N PHE A 131 11.13 1.36 0.96
CA PHE A 131 10.44 0.14 1.35
C PHE A 131 11.43 -0.92 1.86
N PRO A 132 11.05 -1.71 2.87
CA PRO A 132 11.88 -2.81 3.34
C PRO A 132 12.16 -3.81 2.21
N LYS A 133 13.33 -4.44 2.33
CA LYS A 133 13.75 -5.52 1.45
C LYS A 133 13.21 -6.83 2.00
N VAL A 134 12.49 -7.56 1.17
CA VAL A 134 11.99 -8.91 1.44
C VAL A 134 12.84 -9.88 0.63
N LEU A 135 13.56 -10.75 1.33
CA LEU A 135 14.29 -11.87 0.75
C LEU A 135 13.34 -13.05 0.65
N PHE A 136 13.17 -13.59 -0.55
CA PHE A 136 12.51 -14.88 -0.74
C PHE A 136 13.55 -15.99 -0.61
N THR A 137 13.24 -17.01 0.18
CA THR A 137 14.15 -18.13 0.45
C THR A 137 13.37 -19.45 0.49
N THR A 138 14.05 -20.51 0.06
CA THR A 138 13.62 -21.91 0.16
C THR A 138 14.15 -22.59 1.42
N GLU A 139 15.02 -21.91 2.18
CA GLU A 139 15.42 -22.36 3.51
C GLU A 139 14.21 -22.38 4.45
N GLU A 140 13.96 -23.51 5.10
CA GLU A 140 12.97 -23.59 6.17
C GLU A 140 13.53 -22.95 7.45
N LEU A 141 12.70 -22.12 8.11
CA LEU A 141 13.01 -21.47 9.38
C LEU A 141 12.87 -22.42 10.57
#